data_AF-A0A429MLP4-F1
#
_entry.id   AF-A0A429MLP4-F1
#
_cell.length_a   1.000
_cell.length_b   1.000
_cell.length_c   1.000
_cell.angle_alpha   90.00
_cell.angle_beta   90.00
_cell.angle_gamma   90.00
#
_symmetry.space_group_name_H-M   'P 1'
#
loop_
_entity.id
_entity.type
_entity.pdbx_description
1 polymer ?
#
loop_
_entity_poly.entity_id
_entity_poly.type
_entity_poly.pdbx_seq_one_letter_code
_entity_poly.pdbx_strand_id
1 'polypeptide(L)'
;MNRVIILITSNLRRTSLLLSMFLSFSAFAAEPQPEATANWYPSVYGENDEIGAANLLTQNVVLQAMKLVKQGKTLSLAVPIDKNFPAFRHRSFRLYNIQPGQQDGQSLGPNKFTFNDELVTAWTGIGTQLNGIGHIGINNVYYNGNKAADFVTVDGVKKLGVEKVPPMVTRGVILDMTSYYKKDIVPGG
;
A
#
# COMPACT_ATOMS: atom_id res chain seq x y z
N MET A 1 -29.01 -13.67 11.40
CA MET A 1 -28.32 -14.73 12.15
C MET A 1 -27.95 -15.85 11.18
N ASN A 2 -26.90 -15.66 10.38
CA ASN A 2 -26.42 -16.66 9.42
C ASN A 2 -24.90 -16.83 9.65
N ARG A 3 -24.50 -18.02 10.10
CA ARG A 3 -23.11 -18.45 10.24
C ARG A 3 -22.65 -19.05 8.92
N VAL A 4 -21.41 -18.80 8.50
CA VAL A 4 -20.65 -19.77 7.70
C VAL A 4 -19.24 -19.85 8.27
N ILE A 5 -18.91 -21.05 8.76
CA ILE A 5 -17.63 -21.49 9.28
C ILE A 5 -16.90 -22.16 8.10
N ILE A 6 -15.62 -21.87 7.88
CA ILE A 6 -14.78 -22.67 7.00
C ILE A 6 -13.57 -23.16 7.81
N LEU A 7 -13.64 -24.43 8.22
CA LEU A 7 -12.52 -25.24 8.67
C LEU A 7 -11.90 -25.91 7.45
N ILE A 8 -10.60 -25.77 7.23
CA ILE A 8 -9.84 -26.62 6.31
C ILE A 8 -8.83 -27.41 7.14
N THR A 9 -9.13 -28.68 7.38
CA THR A 9 -8.15 -29.68 7.80
C THR A 9 -7.67 -30.40 6.55
N SER A 10 -6.36 -30.44 6.30
CA SER A 10 -5.79 -31.37 5.32
C SER A 10 -4.65 -32.16 5.96
N ASN A 11 -4.94 -33.44 6.20
CA ASN A 11 -3.97 -34.47 6.54
C ASN A 11 -3.29 -34.90 5.23
N LEU A 12 -1.99 -34.64 5.09
CA LEU A 12 -1.19 -35.24 4.01
C LEU A 12 -0.19 -36.24 4.58
N ARG A 13 -0.45 -37.52 4.33
CA ARG A 13 0.48 -38.63 4.59
C ARG A 13 1.65 -38.53 3.62
N ARG A 14 2.87 -38.64 4.15
CA ARG A 14 4.12 -38.66 3.38
C ARG A 14 4.31 -40.03 2.72
N THR A 15 4.37 -40.06 1.40
CA THR A 15 4.90 -41.18 0.62
C THR A 15 6.05 -40.67 -0.23
N SER A 16 7.27 -41.14 0.06
CA SER A 16 8.49 -40.77 -0.63
C SER A 16 8.67 -41.64 -1.88
N LEU A 17 8.55 -41.06 -3.07
CA LEU A 17 9.09 -41.63 -4.31
C LEU A 17 10.27 -40.77 -4.77
N LEU A 18 11.45 -41.39 -4.85
CA LEU A 18 12.64 -40.83 -5.48
C LEU A 18 12.44 -40.88 -7.00
N LEU A 19 12.24 -39.71 -7.62
CA LEU A 19 12.21 -39.56 -9.08
C LEU A 19 13.47 -38.78 -9.51
N SER A 20 14.35 -39.46 -10.24
CA SER A 20 15.54 -38.90 -10.87
C SER A 20 15.16 -37.85 -11.91
N MET A 21 15.42 -36.57 -11.60
CA MET A 21 15.09 -35.42 -12.44
C MET A 21 16.30 -35.03 -13.29
N PHE A 22 16.23 -35.32 -14.60
CA PHE A 22 17.15 -34.74 -15.58
C PHE A 22 16.81 -33.25 -15.74
N LEU A 23 17.72 -32.35 -15.34
CA LEU A 23 17.60 -30.92 -15.62
C LEU A 23 18.00 -30.65 -17.08
N SER A 24 17.02 -30.56 -17.96
CA SER A 24 17.18 -29.87 -19.25
C SER A 24 17.06 -28.36 -19.02
N PHE A 25 18.19 -27.66 -19.12
CA PHE A 25 18.27 -26.20 -19.05
C PHE A 25 17.79 -25.62 -20.39
N SER A 26 16.48 -25.39 -20.53
CA SER A 26 15.95 -24.60 -21.63
C SER A 26 16.23 -23.13 -21.33
N ALA A 27 17.16 -22.53 -22.06
CA ALA A 27 17.36 -21.09 -22.06
C ALA A 27 16.09 -20.43 -22.62
N PHE A 28 15.28 -19.83 -21.74
CA PHE A 28 14.26 -18.88 -22.16
C PHE A 28 14.99 -17.64 -22.69
N ALA A 29 15.12 -17.54 -24.00
CA ALA A 29 15.43 -16.27 -24.64
C ALA A 29 14.26 -15.33 -24.35
N ALA A 30 14.50 -14.28 -23.58
CA ALA A 30 13.53 -13.21 -23.39
C ALA A 30 13.31 -12.55 -24.76
N GLU A 31 12.09 -12.60 -25.28
CA GLU A 31 11.73 -11.78 -26.43
C GLU A 31 11.94 -10.30 -26.09
N PRO A 32 12.62 -9.53 -26.96
CA PRO A 32 12.77 -8.09 -26.75
C PRO A 32 11.38 -7.46 -26.70
N GLN A 33 11.01 -6.94 -25.54
CA GLN A 33 9.80 -6.14 -25.38
C GLN A 33 9.94 -4.90 -26.28
N PRO A 34 8.91 -4.53 -27.05
CA PRO A 34 8.94 -3.32 -27.86
C PRO A 34 9.30 -2.14 -26.96
N GLU A 35 10.33 -1.37 -27.35
CA GLU A 35 10.67 -0.13 -26.66
C GLU A 35 9.40 0.73 -26.61
N ALA A 36 8.91 0.99 -25.39
CA ALA A 36 7.79 1.88 -25.19
C ALA A 36 8.18 3.25 -25.75
N THR A 37 7.60 3.63 -26.88
CA THR A 37 7.67 4.99 -27.43
C THR A 37 6.92 5.92 -26.47
N ALA A 38 7.63 6.32 -25.43
CA ALA A 38 7.03 6.79 -24.20
C ALA A 38 6.83 8.31 -24.21
N ASN A 39 5.79 8.77 -24.91
CA ASN A 39 5.34 10.17 -24.87
C ASN A 39 4.47 10.45 -23.61
N TRP A 40 4.79 9.82 -22.48
CA TRP A 40 4.05 9.95 -21.21
C TRP A 40 4.63 11.01 -20.26
N TYR A 41 5.81 11.55 -20.59
CA TYR A 41 6.38 12.75 -20.02
C TYR A 41 6.85 13.69 -21.15
N PRO A 42 6.89 15.03 -20.96
CA PRO A 42 6.54 15.75 -19.73
C PRO A 42 5.05 15.68 -19.40
N SER A 43 4.72 15.83 -18.12
CA SER A 43 3.35 15.81 -17.62
C SER A 43 2.51 16.94 -18.21
N VAL A 44 1.21 16.67 -18.40
CA VAL A 44 0.21 17.69 -18.73
C VAL A 44 0.09 18.79 -17.67
N TYR A 45 0.57 18.54 -16.45
CA TYR A 45 0.61 19.50 -15.35
C TYR A 45 1.90 20.35 -15.32
N GLY A 46 2.80 20.13 -16.28
CA GLY A 46 4.05 20.87 -16.44
C GLY A 46 5.29 20.04 -16.07
N GLU A 47 6.44 20.47 -16.58
CA GLU A 47 7.74 19.79 -16.42
C GLU A 47 8.25 19.71 -14.97
N ASN A 48 7.77 20.61 -14.11
CA ASN A 48 8.15 20.66 -12.69
C ASN A 48 7.08 20.04 -11.77
N ASP A 49 6.02 19.46 -12.33
CA ASP A 49 4.99 18.83 -11.52
C ASP A 49 5.50 17.57 -10.81
N GLU A 50 5.08 17.40 -9.56
CA GLU A 50 5.50 16.31 -8.68
C GLU A 50 4.33 15.56 -8.04
N ILE A 51 3.08 15.98 -8.28
CA ILE A 51 1.90 15.41 -7.61
C ILE A 51 0.89 14.80 -8.58
N GLY A 52 1.07 14.98 -9.90
CA GLY A 52 0.29 14.32 -10.94
C GLY A 52 -1.20 14.56 -10.81
N ALA A 53 -1.98 13.49 -10.89
CA ALA A 53 -3.44 13.57 -10.82
C ALA A 53 -3.97 14.22 -9.53
N ALA A 54 -3.16 14.33 -8.47
CA ALA A 54 -3.54 15.08 -7.28
C ALA A 54 -3.77 16.58 -7.54
N ASN A 55 -3.26 17.13 -8.65
CA ASN A 55 -3.62 18.48 -9.13
C ASN A 55 -5.13 18.67 -9.38
N LEU A 56 -5.89 17.58 -9.56
CA LEU A 56 -7.35 17.63 -9.72
C LEU A 56 -8.09 17.88 -8.40
N LEU A 57 -7.40 17.79 -7.25
CA LEU A 57 -7.97 17.98 -5.92
C LEU A 57 -8.13 19.47 -5.61
N THR A 58 -9.13 20.09 -6.24
CA THR A 58 -9.43 21.51 -6.05
C THR A 58 -10.47 21.73 -4.96
N GLN A 59 -10.53 22.96 -4.42
CA GLN A 59 -11.58 23.36 -3.47
C GLN A 59 -13.00 23.18 -4.04
N ASN A 60 -13.18 23.43 -5.34
CA ASN A 60 -14.48 23.21 -5.99
C ASN A 60 -14.87 21.72 -5.99
N VAL A 61 -13.91 20.82 -6.22
CA VAL A 61 -14.15 19.37 -6.13
C VAL A 61 -14.53 18.96 -4.71
N VAL A 62 -13.91 19.55 -3.69
CA VAL A 62 -14.31 19.34 -2.28
C VAL A 62 -15.78 19.73 -2.08
N LEU A 63 -16.16 20.95 -2.49
CA LEU A 63 -17.54 21.44 -2.35
C LEU A 63 -18.55 20.57 -3.13
N GLN A 64 -18.18 20.08 -4.31
CA GLN A 64 -19.00 19.14 -5.08
C GLN A 64 -19.14 17.80 -4.35
N ALA A 65 -18.08 17.26 -3.77
CA ALA A 65 -18.12 16.02 -3.00
C ALA A 65 -19.00 16.16 -1.76
N MET A 66 -18.96 17.30 -1.06
CA MET A 66 -19.78 17.55 0.12
C MET A 66 -21.29 17.48 -0.17
N LYS A 67 -21.71 17.87 -1.38
CA LYS A 67 -23.12 17.76 -1.82
C LYS A 67 -23.62 16.31 -1.87
N LEU A 68 -22.74 15.31 -1.89
CA LEU A 68 -23.09 13.88 -1.91
C LEU A 68 -23.48 13.35 -0.52
N VAL A 69 -23.06 14.01 0.56
CA VAL A 69 -23.38 13.60 1.92
C VAL A 69 -24.85 13.92 2.20
N LYS A 70 -25.68 12.88 2.41
CA LYS A 70 -27.12 13.03 2.71
C LYS A 70 -27.53 12.48 4.09
N GLN A 71 -26.85 11.44 4.55
CA GLN A 71 -27.23 10.70 5.76
C GLN A 71 -26.20 10.84 6.89
N GLY A 72 -25.08 11.53 6.66
CA GLY A 72 -23.99 11.64 7.65
C GLY A 72 -23.33 10.30 8.02
N LYS A 73 -23.51 9.25 7.23
CA LYS A 73 -22.91 7.94 7.47
C LYS A 73 -21.43 7.95 7.12
N THR A 74 -20.63 7.33 7.98
CA THR A 74 -19.21 7.11 7.78
C THR A 74 -18.91 5.61 7.76
N LEU A 75 -17.98 5.20 6.91
CA LEU A 75 -17.45 3.85 6.82
C LEU A 75 -15.94 3.93 6.76
N SER A 76 -15.24 3.19 7.63
CA SER A 76 -13.79 3.06 7.53
C SER A 76 -13.45 2.13 6.36
N LEU A 77 -12.54 2.58 5.50
CA LEU A 77 -11.90 1.73 4.48
C LEU A 77 -10.51 1.24 4.93
N ALA A 78 -10.15 1.53 6.18
CA ALA A 78 -8.91 1.05 6.80
C ALA A 78 -9.09 -0.40 7.27
N VAL A 79 -8.08 -1.23 7.02
CA VAL A 79 -7.97 -2.57 7.64
C VAL A 79 -7.11 -2.51 8.90
N PRO A 80 -7.49 -3.19 10.00
CA PRO A 80 -6.64 -3.30 11.16
C PRO A 80 -5.36 -4.09 10.81
N ILE A 81 -4.22 -3.61 11.29
CA ILE A 81 -2.92 -4.25 11.09
C ILE A 81 -2.30 -4.67 12.41
N ASP A 82 -1.66 -5.83 12.42
CA ASP A 82 -0.88 -6.35 13.53
C ASP A 82 0.36 -7.09 12.99
N LYS A 83 1.13 -7.69 13.90
CA LYS A 83 2.36 -8.43 13.54
C LYS A 83 2.14 -9.67 12.67
N ASN A 84 0.91 -10.18 12.61
CA ASN A 84 0.50 -11.35 11.84
C ASN A 84 -0.24 -10.96 10.55
N PHE A 85 -0.39 -9.66 10.26
CA PHE A 85 -1.08 -9.19 9.07
C PHE A 85 -0.42 -9.76 7.80
N PRO A 86 -1.18 -10.36 6.87
CA PRO A 86 -0.63 -10.91 5.65
C PRO A 86 -0.08 -9.79 4.77
N ALA A 87 1.23 -9.78 4.57
CA ALA A 87 1.93 -8.72 3.84
C ALA A 87 2.63 -9.25 2.59
N PHE A 88 2.82 -8.37 1.60
CA PHE A 88 3.51 -8.73 0.37
C PHE A 88 5.01 -8.94 0.62
N ARG A 89 5.51 -10.12 0.27
CA ARG A 89 6.93 -10.53 0.36
C ARG A 89 7.49 -10.33 1.78
N HIS A 90 8.52 -9.48 1.92
CA HIS A 90 9.30 -9.31 3.15
C HIS A 90 8.75 -8.21 4.08
N ARG A 91 7.66 -7.53 3.69
CA ARG A 91 7.10 -6.44 4.48
C ARG A 91 6.50 -6.98 5.78
N SER A 92 6.58 -6.20 6.86
CA SER A 92 5.93 -6.52 8.13
C SER A 92 5.56 -5.26 8.92
N PHE A 93 4.86 -5.43 10.03
CA PHE A 93 4.52 -4.36 10.95
C PHE A 93 4.77 -4.85 12.37
N ARG A 94 5.50 -4.07 13.15
CA ARG A 94 5.77 -4.35 14.57
C ARG A 94 5.54 -3.08 15.36
N LEU A 95 4.63 -3.18 16.33
CA LEU A 95 4.37 -2.13 17.32
C LEU A 95 4.89 -2.61 18.66
N TYR A 96 5.68 -1.77 19.31
CA TYR A 96 6.18 -1.96 20.66
C TYR A 96 5.56 -0.89 21.54
N ASN A 97 4.88 -1.31 22.59
CA ASN A 97 4.42 -0.41 23.62
C ASN A 97 5.52 -0.27 24.70
N ILE A 98 5.87 0.96 25.04
CA ILE A 98 6.99 1.33 25.88
C ILE A 98 6.47 2.27 26.97
N GLN A 99 6.87 2.04 28.21
CA GLN A 99 6.50 2.87 29.36
C GLN A 99 7.78 3.35 30.07
N PRO A 100 8.46 4.40 29.56
CA PRO A 100 9.76 4.83 30.08
C PRO A 100 9.67 5.30 31.55
N GLY A 101 10.33 4.59 32.46
CA GLY A 101 10.33 4.93 33.89
C GLY A 101 9.01 4.63 34.60
N GLN A 102 8.10 3.93 33.92
CA GLN A 102 6.76 3.60 34.39
C GLN A 102 6.47 2.11 34.34
N GLN A 103 7.53 1.32 34.14
CA GLN A 103 7.45 -0.13 34.06
C GLN A 103 6.88 -0.70 35.37
N ASP A 104 6.12 -1.78 35.25
CA ASP A 104 5.49 -2.47 36.38
C ASP A 104 4.49 -1.60 37.17
N GLY A 105 3.78 -0.70 36.48
CA GLY A 105 2.69 0.10 37.06
C GLY A 105 3.16 1.33 37.84
N GLN A 106 4.42 1.74 37.66
CA GLN A 106 4.95 2.97 38.24
C GLN A 106 4.32 4.21 37.60
N SER A 107 4.23 5.28 38.39
CA SER A 107 3.65 6.57 37.97
C SER A 107 4.61 7.72 38.21
N LEU A 108 4.55 8.76 37.38
CA LEU A 108 5.41 9.93 37.49
C LEU A 108 4.73 11.08 38.24
N GLY A 109 5.51 11.77 39.07
CA GLY A 109 5.08 13.00 39.75
C GLY A 109 3.96 12.83 40.79
N PRO A 110 3.59 13.91 41.49
CA PRO A 110 2.59 13.88 42.55
C PRO A 110 1.17 13.57 42.04
N ASN A 111 0.91 13.80 40.75
CA ASN A 111 -0.37 13.52 40.10
C ASN A 111 -0.49 12.06 39.60
N LYS A 112 0.54 11.23 39.79
CA LYS A 112 0.58 9.85 39.30
C LYS A 112 0.37 9.75 37.78
N PHE A 113 1.00 10.65 37.01
CA PHE A 113 0.95 10.66 35.56
C PHE A 113 1.42 9.31 34.98
N THR A 114 0.71 8.80 33.98
CA THR A 114 1.03 7.58 33.26
C THR A 114 0.78 7.75 31.78
N PHE A 115 1.71 7.27 30.96
CA PHE A 115 1.57 7.24 29.51
C PHE A 115 2.12 5.94 28.92
N ASN A 116 1.63 5.62 27.74
CA ASN A 116 2.18 4.61 26.85
C ASN A 116 2.84 5.37 25.69
N ASP A 117 3.97 4.87 25.24
CA ASP A 117 4.70 5.36 24.08
C ASP A 117 4.87 4.22 23.09
N GLU A 118 4.70 4.49 21.80
CA GLU A 118 4.70 3.44 20.79
C GLU A 118 5.85 3.61 19.79
N LEU A 119 6.67 2.57 19.67
CA LEU A 119 7.65 2.44 18.59
C LEU A 119 7.08 1.54 17.51
N VAL A 120 7.03 2.05 16.27
CA VAL A 120 6.65 1.27 15.10
C VAL A 120 7.87 0.99 14.22
N THR A 121 8.11 -0.28 13.94
CA THR A 121 8.99 -0.72 12.85
C THR A 121 8.14 -1.37 11.78
N ALA A 122 7.96 -0.69 10.65
CA ALA A 122 7.06 -1.13 9.60
C ALA A 122 7.48 -0.64 8.22
N TRP A 123 6.95 -1.29 7.19
CA TRP A 123 7.01 -0.82 5.81
C TRP A 123 5.73 -0.03 5.55
N THR A 124 5.84 1.13 4.90
CA THR A 124 4.67 1.99 4.57
C THR A 124 3.70 1.35 3.59
N GLY A 125 4.12 0.28 2.90
CA GLY A 125 3.29 -0.52 2.01
C GLY A 125 2.62 -1.72 2.66
N ILE A 126 2.12 -1.58 3.89
CA ILE A 126 1.34 -2.60 4.60
C ILE A 126 -0.04 -2.04 5.01
N GLY A 127 -1.07 -2.88 4.94
CA GLY A 127 -2.45 -2.48 5.25
C GLY A 127 -3.03 -1.51 4.23
N THR A 128 -3.97 -0.67 4.68
CA THR A 128 -4.52 0.42 3.86
C THR A 128 -3.46 1.51 3.71
N GLN A 129 -3.08 1.82 2.48
CA GLN A 129 -1.89 2.61 2.18
C GLN A 129 -2.11 3.63 1.05
N LEU A 130 -1.30 4.68 1.05
CA LEU A 130 -1.11 5.59 -0.07
C LEU A 130 0.30 5.40 -0.62
N ASN A 131 0.42 5.03 -1.89
CA ASN A 131 1.70 4.98 -2.57
C ASN A 131 1.98 6.36 -3.19
N GLY A 132 3.11 6.97 -2.83
CA GLY A 132 3.59 8.18 -3.50
C GLY A 132 3.88 7.92 -4.97
N ILE A 133 3.83 8.98 -5.79
CA ILE A 133 3.99 8.86 -7.25
C ILE A 133 5.42 8.44 -7.67
N GLY A 134 6.40 8.58 -6.76
CA GLY A 134 7.73 8.01 -6.89
C GLY A 134 7.86 6.52 -6.50
N HIS A 135 6.77 5.82 -6.16
CA HIS A 135 6.84 4.42 -5.69
C HIS A 135 7.16 3.41 -6.80
N ILE A 136 6.64 3.64 -8.01
CA ILE A 136 6.81 2.74 -9.17
C ILE A 136 7.30 3.57 -10.35
N GLY A 137 8.30 3.05 -11.05
CA GLY A 137 8.82 3.61 -12.29
C GLY A 137 9.07 2.51 -13.32
N ILE A 138 9.39 2.90 -14.54
CA ILE A 138 9.75 2.03 -15.66
C ILE A 138 11.23 2.28 -15.96
N ASN A 139 12.06 1.24 -15.89
CA ASN A 139 13.50 1.34 -16.15
C ASN A 139 14.21 2.46 -15.35
N ASN A 140 13.93 2.55 -14.04
CA ASN A 140 14.42 3.62 -13.15
C ASN A 140 14.03 5.05 -13.57
N VAL A 141 13.06 5.21 -14.46
CA VAL A 141 12.42 6.48 -14.80
C VAL A 141 11.02 6.51 -14.19
N TYR A 142 10.77 7.53 -13.40
CA TYR A 142 9.56 7.73 -12.62
C TYR A 142 8.74 8.86 -13.22
N TYR A 143 7.60 9.15 -12.59
CA TYR A 143 6.70 10.21 -13.01
C TYR A 143 7.43 11.49 -13.46
N ASN A 144 6.95 12.04 -14.57
CA ASN A 144 7.51 13.24 -15.22
C ASN A 144 8.98 13.11 -15.65
N GLY A 145 9.46 11.88 -15.90
CA GLY A 145 10.82 11.63 -16.40
C GLY A 145 11.92 11.66 -15.33
N ASN A 146 11.57 11.74 -14.04
CA ASN A 146 12.56 11.79 -12.95
C ASN A 146 13.32 10.45 -12.86
N LYS A 147 14.65 10.48 -12.95
CA LYS A 147 15.48 9.27 -12.86
C LYS A 147 15.82 8.95 -11.40
N ALA A 148 15.80 7.67 -11.02
CA ALA A 148 16.10 7.21 -9.66
C ALA A 148 17.36 7.86 -9.07
N ALA A 149 18.43 7.90 -9.85
CA ALA A 149 19.75 8.41 -9.45
C ALA A 149 19.72 9.86 -8.96
N ASP A 150 18.73 10.64 -9.40
CA ASP A 150 18.67 12.07 -9.09
C ASP A 150 17.91 12.34 -7.78
N PHE A 151 16.91 11.51 -7.45
CA PHE A 151 15.97 11.83 -6.37
C PHE A 151 15.78 10.76 -5.30
N VAL A 152 16.14 9.49 -5.53
CA VAL A 152 15.99 8.42 -4.53
C VAL A 152 17.21 8.37 -3.61
N THR A 153 16.99 8.31 -2.30
CA THR A 153 18.04 8.16 -1.28
C THR A 153 17.66 7.10 -0.25
N VAL A 154 18.60 6.76 0.64
CA VAL A 154 18.33 5.83 1.76
C VAL A 154 17.40 6.44 2.81
N ASP A 155 17.44 7.77 2.96
CA ASP A 155 16.63 8.51 3.94
C ASP A 155 15.29 8.98 3.38
N GLY A 156 14.97 8.64 2.13
CA GLY A 156 13.71 8.99 1.48
C GLY A 156 13.89 9.43 0.03
N VAL A 157 13.11 10.44 -0.38
CA VAL A 157 13.11 10.95 -1.74
C VAL A 157 13.23 12.47 -1.75
N LYS A 158 14.02 13.03 -2.67
CA LYS A 158 14.19 14.48 -2.86
C LYS A 158 13.05 15.11 -3.67
N LYS A 159 12.37 14.28 -4.47
CA LYS A 159 11.24 14.64 -5.34
C LYS A 159 10.17 13.55 -5.26
N LEU A 160 8.95 13.87 -5.68
CA LEU A 160 7.82 12.94 -5.77
C LEU A 160 7.41 12.32 -4.42
N GLY A 161 7.77 12.99 -3.33
CA GLY A 161 7.47 12.57 -1.97
C GLY A 161 6.00 12.73 -1.61
N VAL A 162 5.51 11.86 -0.73
CA VAL A 162 4.10 11.81 -0.34
C VAL A 162 3.69 13.03 0.48
N GLU A 163 4.64 13.73 1.10
CA GLU A 163 4.43 14.99 1.81
C GLU A 163 3.90 16.11 0.91
N LYS A 164 4.09 16.01 -0.41
CA LYS A 164 3.56 16.97 -1.39
C LYS A 164 2.10 16.69 -1.76
N VAL A 165 1.57 15.51 -1.43
CA VAL A 165 0.19 15.14 -1.75
C VAL A 165 -0.76 15.96 -0.87
N PRO A 166 -1.69 16.75 -1.46
CA PRO A 166 -2.61 17.55 -0.68
C PRO A 166 -3.65 16.65 0.03
N PRO A 167 -4.33 17.15 1.07
CA PRO A 167 -5.45 16.46 1.68
C PRO A 167 -6.49 16.01 0.65
N MET A 168 -6.87 14.74 0.71
CA MET A 168 -7.82 14.15 -0.25
C MET A 168 -9.24 14.21 0.30
N VAL A 169 -10.02 15.19 -0.16
CA VAL A 169 -11.47 15.24 0.06
C VAL A 169 -12.14 15.36 -1.30
N THR A 170 -12.64 14.25 -1.81
CA THR A 170 -13.21 14.20 -3.16
C THR A 170 -14.30 13.12 -3.24
N ARG A 171 -14.95 13.03 -4.40
CA ARG A 171 -15.90 11.97 -4.70
C ARG A 171 -15.17 10.62 -4.82
N GLY A 172 -15.47 9.69 -3.93
CA GLY A 172 -15.15 8.27 -4.10
C GLY A 172 -16.23 7.55 -4.90
N VAL A 173 -15.82 6.61 -5.76
CA VAL A 173 -16.72 5.70 -6.49
C VAL A 173 -16.28 4.27 -6.17
N ILE A 174 -17.20 3.45 -5.67
CA ILE A 174 -16.96 2.02 -5.42
C ILE A 174 -17.52 1.25 -6.61
N LEU A 175 -16.65 0.48 -7.26
CA LEU A 175 -17.03 -0.45 -8.32
C LEU A 175 -16.98 -1.88 -7.76
N ASP A 176 -18.15 -2.52 -7.67
CA ASP A 176 -18.27 -3.89 -7.18
C ASP A 176 -18.00 -4.89 -8.31
N MET A 177 -16.73 -5.26 -8.46
CA MET A 177 -16.28 -6.18 -9.50
C MET A 177 -16.63 -7.64 -9.21
N THR A 178 -16.78 -8.04 -7.94
CA THR A 178 -17.17 -9.41 -7.57
C THR A 178 -18.61 -9.68 -7.97
N SER A 179 -19.51 -8.72 -7.73
CA SER A 179 -20.89 -8.77 -8.22
C SER A 179 -20.96 -8.75 -9.75
N TYR A 180 -20.18 -7.89 -10.42
CA TYR A 180 -20.15 -7.82 -11.89
C TYR A 180 -19.72 -9.15 -12.53
N TYR A 181 -18.63 -9.74 -12.04
CA TYR A 181 -18.11 -11.01 -12.56
C TYR A 181 -18.78 -12.25 -11.97
N LYS A 182 -19.69 -12.10 -11.00
CA LYS A 182 -20.36 -13.19 -10.27
C LYS A 182 -19.35 -14.18 -9.66
N LYS A 183 -18.30 -13.66 -9.04
CA LYS A 183 -17.25 -14.45 -8.39
C LYS A 183 -16.92 -13.84 -7.03
N ASP A 184 -16.77 -14.69 -6.02
CA ASP A 184 -16.36 -14.23 -4.67
C ASP A 184 -14.96 -13.60 -4.68
N ILE A 185 -14.08 -14.09 -5.56
CA ILE A 185 -12.72 -13.57 -5.77
C ILE A 185 -12.47 -13.45 -7.28
N VAL A 186 -12.09 -12.25 -7.72
CA VAL A 186 -11.69 -12.01 -9.11
C VAL A 186 -10.21 -12.42 -9.26
N PRO A 187 -9.85 -13.32 -10.19
CA PRO A 187 -8.46 -13.72 -10.40
C PRO A 187 -7.61 -12.53 -10.86
N GLY A 188 -6.33 -12.53 -10.48
CA GLY A 188 -5.36 -11.54 -10.96
C GLY A 188 -5.14 -11.68 -12.47
N GLY A 189 -4.93 -10.54 -13.13
CA GLY A 189 -4.53 -10.47 -14.55
C GLY A 189 -3.03 -10.62 -14.74
#